data_AF-A0A947FLG2-F1
#
_entry.id   AF-A0A947FLG2-F1
#
_cell.length_a   1.000
_cell.length_b   1.000
_cell.length_c   1.000
_cell.angle_alpha   90.00
_cell.angle_beta   90.00
_cell.angle_gamma   90.00
#
_symmetry.space_group_name_H-M   'P 1'
#
loop_
_entity.id
_entity.type
_entity.pdbx_description
1 polymer ?
#
loop_
_entity_poly.entity_id
_entity_poly.type
_entity_poly.pdbx_seq_one_letter_code
_entity_poly.pdbx_strand_id
1 'polypeptide(L)'
;MGEYFDLGKYKRTITTPVAEANAWFVRGLIWCYAFNQEEAVRCFEKVVELDPECAMGYWGIAYAGGPFYNKPWCWFGPIERDQAIARCHEYASRASQLKQNASPVERALIDALCTKHPVTHAKDLAALENWTQDYAEAMRRVYDQFADDLDVICLCAEAVMNLTPWKLWDLQHGVPATDACTEEAIAIL
;
A
#
# COMPACT_ATOMS: atom_id res chain seq x y z
N MET A 1 -1.32 3.56 30.08
CA MET A 1 -1.44 4.08 28.70
C MET A 1 -2.81 4.72 28.60
N GLY A 2 -2.90 5.95 28.09
CA GLY A 2 -4.20 6.58 27.82
C GLY A 2 -4.95 5.85 26.71
N GLU A 3 -6.24 6.13 26.56
CA GLU A 3 -7.00 5.66 25.39
C GLU A 3 -6.32 6.18 24.11
N TYR A 4 -6.16 5.28 23.12
CA TYR A 4 -5.67 5.65 21.80
C TYR A 4 -6.73 6.49 21.07
N PHE A 5 -6.32 7.26 20.06
CA PHE A 5 -7.22 8.09 19.27
C PHE A 5 -8.38 7.27 18.65
N ASP A 6 -9.61 7.78 18.73
CA ASP A 6 -10.79 7.12 18.16
C ASP A 6 -10.82 7.27 16.63
N LEU A 7 -10.58 6.16 15.93
CA LEU A 7 -10.57 6.07 14.47
C LEU A 7 -11.90 5.55 13.90
N GLY A 8 -12.94 5.46 14.73
CA GLY A 8 -14.27 5.02 14.32
C GLY A 8 -14.44 3.50 14.30
N LYS A 9 -15.43 3.04 13.51
CA LYS A 9 -15.95 1.66 13.55
C LYS A 9 -15.52 0.78 12.39
N TYR A 10 -14.63 1.27 11.52
CA TYR A 10 -14.12 0.49 10.41
C TYR A 10 -13.41 -0.78 10.93
N LYS A 11 -13.54 -1.89 10.19
CA LYS A 11 -12.98 -3.17 10.56
C LYS A 11 -12.47 -3.89 9.32
N ARG A 12 -11.31 -4.51 9.48
CA ARG A 12 -10.77 -5.55 8.59
C ARG A 12 -10.25 -6.67 9.47
N THR A 13 -10.42 -7.91 9.01
CA THR A 13 -9.83 -9.08 9.64
C THR A 13 -8.62 -9.49 8.84
N ILE A 14 -7.47 -9.62 9.52
CA ILE A 14 -6.26 -10.20 8.97
C ILE A 14 -5.97 -11.56 9.62
N THR A 15 -5.16 -12.37 8.95
CA THR A 15 -4.71 -13.65 9.48
C THR A 15 -3.68 -13.44 10.58
N THR A 16 -4.18 -13.42 11.81
CA THR A 16 -3.39 -13.40 13.05
C THR A 16 -4.21 -14.01 14.18
N PRO A 17 -3.63 -14.80 15.09
CA PRO A 17 -4.30 -15.22 16.32
C PRO A 17 -4.35 -14.11 17.38
N VAL A 18 -3.60 -13.01 17.20
CA VAL A 18 -3.46 -11.94 18.19
C VAL A 18 -4.45 -10.82 17.88
N ALA A 19 -5.56 -10.78 18.63
CA ALA A 19 -6.62 -9.78 18.43
C ALA A 19 -6.12 -8.33 18.51
N GLU A 20 -5.13 -8.05 19.36
CA GLU A 20 -4.52 -6.74 19.46
C GLU A 20 -3.69 -6.38 18.20
N ALA A 21 -3.00 -7.35 17.59
CA ALA A 21 -2.28 -7.15 16.34
C ALA A 21 -3.26 -6.81 15.20
N ASN A 22 -4.41 -7.50 15.12
CA ASN A 22 -5.47 -7.13 14.18
C ASN A 22 -5.97 -5.69 14.41
N ALA A 23 -6.17 -5.29 15.66
CA ALA A 23 -6.60 -3.92 15.98
C ALA A 23 -5.56 -2.87 15.52
N TRP A 24 -4.27 -3.12 15.74
CA TRP A 24 -3.20 -2.23 15.26
C TRP A 24 -3.11 -2.20 13.73
N PHE A 25 -3.32 -3.33 13.06
CA PHE A 25 -3.36 -3.37 11.60
C PHE A 25 -4.49 -2.48 11.06
N VAL A 26 -5.69 -2.61 11.62
CA VAL A 26 -6.85 -1.78 11.23
C VAL A 26 -6.56 -0.29 11.43
N ARG A 27 -5.90 0.09 12.55
CA ARG A 27 -5.48 1.48 12.78
C ARG A 27 -4.51 1.97 11.71
N GLY A 28 -3.50 1.16 11.38
CA GLY A 28 -2.53 1.48 10.35
C GLY A 28 -3.18 1.70 8.98
N LEU A 29 -4.13 0.85 8.62
CA LEU A 29 -4.87 0.96 7.36
C LEU A 29 -5.73 2.25 7.31
N ILE A 30 -6.40 2.59 8.40
CA ILE A 30 -7.15 3.86 8.49
C ILE A 30 -6.22 5.07 8.33
N TRP A 31 -5.02 5.04 8.94
CA TRP A 31 -4.04 6.11 8.77
C TRP A 31 -3.52 6.24 7.34
N CYS A 32 -3.32 5.12 6.63
CA CYS A 32 -3.02 5.16 5.20
C CYS A 32 -4.15 5.84 4.41
N TYR A 33 -5.41 5.48 4.68
CA TYR A 33 -6.59 6.09 4.04
C TYR A 33 -6.77 7.57 4.41
N ALA A 34 -6.28 7.99 5.56
CA ALA A 34 -6.21 9.39 5.99
C ALA A 34 -4.92 10.11 5.51
N PHE A 35 -4.11 9.47 4.66
CA PHE A 35 -2.83 9.99 4.13
C PHE A 35 -1.76 10.32 5.19
N ASN A 36 -1.81 9.67 6.36
CA ASN A 36 -0.78 9.77 7.40
C ASN A 36 0.10 8.50 7.41
N GLN A 37 1.10 8.47 6.51
CA GLN A 37 1.96 7.30 6.34
C GLN A 37 2.87 7.03 7.54
N GLU A 38 3.36 8.06 8.23
CA GLU A 38 4.26 7.88 9.38
C GLU A 38 3.56 7.18 10.55
N GLU A 39 2.33 7.60 10.87
CA GLU A 39 1.56 6.94 11.93
C GLU A 39 1.08 5.54 11.50
N ALA A 40 0.78 5.36 10.21
CA ALA A 40 0.48 4.04 9.67
C ALA A 40 1.64 3.05 9.87
N VAL A 41 2.87 3.46 9.52
CA VAL A 41 4.08 2.65 9.74
C VAL A 41 4.23 2.27 11.21
N ARG A 42 4.06 3.21 12.15
CA ARG A 42 4.13 2.91 13.60
C ARG A 42 3.09 1.87 14.03
N CYS A 43 1.88 1.97 13.50
CA CYS A 43 0.83 0.99 13.77
C CYS A 43 1.23 -0.40 13.26
N PHE A 44 1.77 -0.50 12.05
CA PHE A 44 2.20 -1.78 11.48
C PHE A 44 3.46 -2.35 12.15
N GLU A 45 4.40 -1.51 12.59
CA GLU A 45 5.51 -1.93 13.46
C GLU A 45 4.98 -2.57 14.75
N LYS A 46 3.90 -2.02 15.33
CA LYS A 46 3.25 -2.61 16.51
C LYS A 46 2.60 -3.96 16.22
N VAL A 47 2.07 -4.17 15.01
CA VAL A 47 1.58 -5.49 14.56
C VAL A 47 2.73 -6.50 14.61
N VAL A 48 3.88 -6.16 14.03
CA VAL A 48 5.06 -7.06 14.00
C VAL A 48 5.65 -7.29 15.39
N GLU A 49 5.59 -6.30 16.29
CA GLU A 49 6.01 -6.46 17.69
C GLU A 49 5.12 -7.47 18.43
N LEU A 50 3.81 -7.42 18.20
CA LEU A 50 2.81 -8.26 18.87
C LEU A 50 2.71 -9.66 18.26
N ASP A 51 2.85 -9.76 16.93
CA ASP A 51 2.81 -11.01 16.17
C ASP A 51 3.88 -10.98 15.06
N PRO A 52 5.12 -11.43 15.35
CA PRO A 52 6.22 -11.46 14.38
C PRO A 52 6.01 -12.43 13.20
N GLU A 53 4.98 -13.28 13.24
CA GLU A 53 4.63 -14.19 12.15
C GLU A 53 3.45 -13.66 11.31
N CYS A 54 2.89 -12.49 11.67
CA CYS A 54 1.84 -11.85 10.90
C CYS A 54 2.40 -11.20 9.63
N ALA A 55 2.20 -11.86 8.49
CA ALA A 55 2.63 -11.37 7.18
C ALA A 55 2.09 -9.96 6.85
N MET A 56 0.86 -9.65 7.28
CA MET A 56 0.23 -8.36 7.00
C MET A 56 0.83 -7.18 7.78
N GLY A 57 1.48 -7.43 8.92
CA GLY A 57 2.26 -6.39 9.60
C GLY A 57 3.42 -5.90 8.74
N TYR A 58 4.19 -6.84 8.17
CA TYR A 58 5.28 -6.52 7.26
C TYR A 58 4.79 -5.90 5.95
N TRP A 59 3.67 -6.40 5.40
CA TRP A 59 3.02 -5.80 4.23
C TRP A 59 2.68 -4.33 4.50
N GLY A 60 2.08 -4.01 5.65
CA GLY A 60 1.68 -2.65 5.99
C GLY A 60 2.86 -1.68 6.09
N ILE A 61 3.98 -2.12 6.69
CA ILE A 61 5.19 -1.29 6.80
C ILE A 61 5.73 -0.96 5.41
N ALA A 62 5.80 -1.94 4.50
CA ALA A 62 6.27 -1.71 3.13
C ALA A 62 5.28 -0.87 2.32
N TYR A 63 3.97 -1.11 2.45
CA TYR A 63 2.93 -0.35 1.75
C TYR A 63 2.98 1.14 2.12
N ALA A 64 3.02 1.45 3.41
CA ALA A 64 3.02 2.83 3.93
C ALA A 64 4.39 3.53 3.82
N GLY A 65 5.49 2.77 3.84
CA GLY A 65 6.85 3.32 3.77
C GLY A 65 7.28 3.80 2.38
N GLY A 66 6.54 3.42 1.33
CA GLY A 66 6.84 3.73 -0.06
C GLY A 66 6.16 5.01 -0.58
N PRO A 67 6.13 5.21 -1.91
CA PRO A 67 5.44 6.34 -2.52
C PRO A 67 3.93 6.13 -2.45
N PHE A 68 3.23 7.25 -2.46
CA PHE A 68 1.78 7.34 -2.57
C PHE A 68 1.42 8.62 -3.31
N TYR A 69 0.13 8.86 -3.56
CA TYR A 69 -0.33 9.95 -4.42
C TYR A 69 0.28 11.32 -4.12
N ASN A 70 0.38 11.69 -2.83
CA ASN A 70 0.90 13.00 -2.41
C ASN A 70 2.44 13.06 -2.30
N LYS A 71 3.14 11.93 -2.46
CA LYS A 71 4.60 11.88 -2.43
C LYS A 71 5.09 10.80 -3.41
N PRO A 72 5.12 11.10 -4.72
CA PRO A 72 5.74 10.22 -5.71
C PRO A 72 7.26 10.15 -5.52
N TRP A 73 7.88 9.10 -6.06
CA TRP A 73 9.32 8.85 -5.92
C TRP A 73 10.24 10.02 -6.30
N CYS A 74 9.85 10.81 -7.31
CA CYS A 74 10.61 11.97 -7.76
C CYS A 74 10.70 13.09 -6.71
N TRP A 75 9.83 13.08 -5.69
CA TRP A 75 9.85 14.06 -4.59
C TRP A 75 10.63 13.60 -3.37
N PHE A 76 11.06 12.33 -3.31
CA PHE A 76 11.98 11.86 -2.27
C PHE A 76 13.38 12.39 -2.54
N GLY A 77 14.03 12.88 -1.48
CA GLY A 77 15.47 13.18 -1.55
C GLY A 77 16.28 11.92 -1.85
N PRO A 78 17.45 11.99 -2.50
CA PRO A 78 18.20 10.79 -2.91
C PRO A 78 18.48 9.80 -1.76
N ILE A 79 18.94 10.31 -0.62
CA ILE A 79 19.24 9.49 0.57
C ILE A 79 17.96 8.86 1.14
N GLU A 80 16.90 9.66 1.27
CA GLU A 80 15.60 9.21 1.77
C GLU A 80 15.01 8.11 0.86
N ARG A 81 15.14 8.29 -0.46
CA ARG A 81 14.65 7.35 -1.46
C ARG A 81 15.37 6.02 -1.36
N ASP A 82 16.70 6.01 -1.31
CA ASP A 82 17.49 4.78 -1.20
C ASP A 82 17.14 4.01 0.09
N GLN A 83 17.00 4.73 1.20
CA GLN A 83 16.57 4.15 2.47
C GLN A 83 15.15 3.56 2.38
N ALA A 84 14.20 4.29 1.79
CA ALA A 84 12.84 3.83 1.61
C ALA A 84 12.75 2.60 0.70
N ILE A 85 13.50 2.56 -0.42
CA ILE A 85 13.54 1.41 -1.33
C ILE A 85 14.05 0.17 -0.60
N ALA A 86 15.22 0.28 0.04
CA ALA A 86 15.83 -0.85 0.74
C ALA A 86 14.91 -1.39 1.84
N ARG A 87 14.35 -0.48 2.66
CA ARG A 87 13.43 -0.84 3.73
C ARG A 87 12.16 -1.50 3.19
N CYS A 88 11.47 -0.89 2.23
CA CYS A 88 10.22 -1.45 1.72
C CYS A 88 10.43 -2.82 1.06
N HIS A 89 11.54 -3.03 0.35
CA HIS A 89 11.87 -4.33 -0.20
C HIS A 89 12.10 -5.40 0.89
N GLU A 90 12.80 -5.06 1.97
CA GLU A 90 13.03 -5.98 3.09
C GLU A 90 11.70 -6.43 3.72
N TYR A 91 10.81 -5.48 4.03
CA TYR A 91 9.52 -5.76 4.63
C TYR A 91 8.57 -6.50 3.66
N ALA A 92 8.51 -6.12 2.39
CA ALA A 92 7.74 -6.86 1.37
C ALA A 92 8.26 -8.30 1.21
N SER A 93 9.59 -8.49 1.18
CA SER A 93 10.20 -9.82 1.12
C SER A 93 9.86 -10.67 2.34
N ARG A 94 9.89 -10.08 3.55
CA ARG A 94 9.51 -10.77 4.79
C ARG A 94 8.02 -11.15 4.80
N ALA A 95 7.14 -10.26 4.35
CA ALA A 95 5.72 -10.57 4.18
C ALA A 95 5.52 -11.77 3.24
N SER A 96 6.24 -11.80 2.12
CA SER A 96 6.19 -12.89 1.14
C SER A 96 6.65 -14.24 1.72
N GLN A 97 7.67 -14.24 2.59
CA GLN A 97 8.12 -15.46 3.28
C GLN A 97 7.06 -16.01 4.24
N LEU A 98 6.30 -15.14 4.91
CA LEU A 98 5.31 -15.51 5.94
C LEU A 98 3.90 -15.77 5.38
N LYS A 99 3.63 -15.41 4.12
CA LYS A 99 2.27 -15.42 3.56
C LYS A 99 1.62 -16.81 3.43
N GLN A 100 2.35 -17.91 3.62
CA GLN A 100 1.83 -19.27 3.36
C GLN A 100 0.54 -19.58 4.12
N ASN A 101 0.44 -19.10 5.37
CA ASN A 101 -0.73 -19.29 6.21
C ASN A 101 -1.76 -18.16 6.09
N ALA A 102 -1.43 -17.07 5.39
CA ALA A 102 -2.35 -15.94 5.19
C ALA A 102 -3.53 -16.33 4.31
N SER A 103 -4.63 -15.60 4.41
CA SER A 103 -5.83 -15.79 3.58
C SER A 103 -5.54 -15.56 2.08
N PRO A 104 -6.39 -16.05 1.16
CA PRO A 104 -6.18 -15.86 -0.27
C PRO A 104 -6.00 -14.39 -0.69
N VAL A 105 -6.81 -13.47 -0.16
CA VAL A 105 -6.73 -12.04 -0.47
C VAL A 105 -5.43 -11.42 0.04
N GLU A 106 -4.99 -11.77 1.24
CA GLU A 106 -3.73 -11.28 1.81
C GLU A 106 -2.52 -11.76 1.00
N ARG A 107 -2.50 -13.03 0.57
CA ARG A 107 -1.44 -13.54 -0.29
C ARG A 107 -1.35 -12.77 -1.61
N ALA A 108 -2.50 -12.48 -2.22
CA ALA A 108 -2.58 -11.72 -3.46
C ALA A 108 -2.10 -10.27 -3.29
N LEU A 109 -2.49 -9.60 -2.20
CA LEU A 109 -2.03 -8.25 -1.84
C LEU A 109 -0.51 -8.21 -1.56
N ILE A 110 0.03 -9.24 -0.91
CA ILE A 110 1.47 -9.38 -0.68
C ILE A 110 2.23 -9.58 -1.99
N ASP A 111 1.71 -10.43 -2.88
CA ASP A 111 2.31 -10.65 -4.19
C ASP A 111 2.32 -9.39 -5.05
N ALA A 112 1.24 -8.62 -5.03
CA ALA A 112 1.22 -7.30 -5.67
C ALA A 112 2.23 -6.35 -5.03
N LEU A 113 2.32 -6.28 -3.69
CA LEU A 113 3.26 -5.38 -3.04
C LEU A 113 4.74 -5.71 -3.36
N CYS A 114 5.07 -6.98 -3.59
CA CYS A 114 6.40 -7.36 -4.06
C CYS A 114 6.76 -6.80 -5.44
N THR A 115 5.78 -6.49 -6.31
CA THR A 115 6.06 -5.81 -7.58
C THR A 115 6.29 -4.31 -7.40
N LYS A 116 5.70 -3.70 -6.37
CA LYS A 116 5.97 -2.31 -5.96
C LYS A 116 7.40 -2.12 -5.43
N HIS A 117 7.95 -3.17 -4.80
CA HIS A 117 9.26 -3.16 -4.14
C HIS A 117 10.11 -4.39 -4.50
N PRO A 118 10.52 -4.54 -5.78
CA PRO A 118 11.10 -5.80 -6.27
C PRO A 118 12.56 -6.02 -5.87
N VAL A 119 13.32 -4.95 -5.58
CA VAL A 119 14.75 -5.01 -5.22
C VAL A 119 15.13 -3.90 -4.25
N THR A 120 16.30 -4.02 -3.62
CA THR A 120 16.83 -3.07 -2.61
C THR A 120 17.41 -1.78 -3.16
N HIS A 121 17.56 -1.64 -4.48
CA HIS A 121 18.10 -0.45 -5.11
C HIS A 121 17.50 -0.24 -6.50
N ALA A 122 17.13 1.00 -6.82
CA ALA A 122 16.67 1.38 -8.15
C ALA A 122 17.82 1.99 -8.95
N LYS A 123 17.95 1.59 -10.21
CA LYS A 123 18.98 2.12 -11.11
C LYS A 123 18.81 3.62 -11.38
N ASP A 124 17.56 4.05 -11.56
CA ASP A 124 17.17 5.41 -11.92
C ASP A 124 15.68 5.63 -11.60
N LEU A 125 15.18 6.85 -11.86
CA LEU A 125 13.77 7.18 -11.66
C LEU A 125 12.84 6.42 -12.63
N ALA A 126 13.31 6.07 -13.83
CA ALA A 126 12.50 5.33 -14.79
C ALA A 126 12.22 3.89 -14.30
N ALA A 127 13.17 3.26 -13.63
CA ALA A 127 12.94 1.97 -12.97
C ALA A 127 11.83 2.06 -11.91
N LEU A 128 11.75 3.16 -11.15
CA LEU A 128 10.72 3.38 -10.13
C LEU A 128 9.33 3.63 -10.74
N GLU A 129 9.27 4.31 -11.88
CA GLU A 129 8.04 4.47 -12.66
C GLU A 129 7.54 3.11 -13.17
N ASN A 130 8.43 2.24 -13.67
CA ASN A 130 8.07 0.88 -14.07
C ASN A 130 7.53 0.06 -12.90
N TRP A 131 8.13 0.14 -11.70
CA TRP A 131 7.58 -0.56 -10.52
C TRP A 131 6.19 -0.07 -10.13
N THR A 132 5.91 1.21 -10.37
CA THR A 132 4.57 1.78 -10.15
C THR A 132 3.56 1.21 -11.14
N GLN A 133 3.96 1.03 -12.41
CA GLN A 133 3.17 0.34 -13.43
C GLN A 133 2.94 -1.15 -13.07
N ASP A 134 4.01 -1.86 -12.74
CA ASP A 134 3.95 -3.28 -12.35
C ASP A 134 3.04 -3.52 -11.13
N TYR A 135 3.04 -2.57 -10.18
CA TYR A 135 2.14 -2.61 -9.03
C TYR A 135 0.69 -2.36 -9.40
N ALA A 136 0.40 -1.35 -10.24
CA ALA A 136 -0.96 -1.10 -10.71
C ALA A 136 -1.52 -2.30 -11.50
N GLU A 137 -0.72 -2.90 -12.38
CA GLU A 137 -1.12 -4.12 -13.09
C GLU A 137 -1.34 -5.31 -12.16
N ALA A 138 -0.50 -5.48 -11.13
CA ALA A 138 -0.71 -6.52 -10.15
C ALA A 138 -2.00 -6.28 -9.35
N MET A 139 -2.28 -5.05 -8.94
CA MET A 139 -3.50 -4.70 -8.21
C MET A 139 -4.76 -4.88 -9.05
N ARG A 140 -4.73 -4.60 -10.36
CA ARG A 140 -5.84 -4.95 -11.27
C ARG A 140 -6.17 -6.45 -11.21
N ARG A 141 -5.14 -7.32 -11.25
CA ARG A 141 -5.33 -8.77 -11.11
C ARG A 141 -5.87 -9.17 -9.74
N VAL A 142 -5.53 -8.43 -8.66
CA VAL A 142 -6.12 -8.67 -7.33
C VAL A 142 -7.58 -8.24 -7.32
N TYR A 143 -7.91 -7.08 -7.89
CA TYR A 143 -9.28 -6.60 -8.04
C TYR A 143 -10.15 -7.60 -8.81
N ASP A 144 -9.69 -8.12 -9.94
CA ASP A 144 -10.43 -9.13 -10.72
C ASP A 144 -10.75 -10.40 -9.91
N GLN A 145 -9.89 -10.76 -8.95
CA GLN A 145 -10.08 -11.95 -8.09
C GLN A 145 -10.95 -11.67 -6.86
N PHE A 146 -10.98 -10.43 -6.37
CA PHE A 146 -11.58 -10.04 -5.09
C PHE A 146 -12.41 -8.76 -5.23
N ALA A 147 -13.19 -8.65 -6.30
CA ALA A 147 -13.92 -7.43 -6.67
C ALA A 147 -14.98 -6.98 -5.63
N ASP A 148 -15.38 -7.87 -4.72
CA ASP A 148 -16.32 -7.57 -3.63
C ASP A 148 -15.63 -7.08 -2.34
N ASP A 149 -14.29 -7.14 -2.24
CA ASP A 149 -13.53 -6.65 -1.08
C ASP A 149 -13.27 -5.14 -1.24
N LEU A 150 -13.98 -4.33 -0.45
CA LEU A 150 -13.89 -2.86 -0.50
C LEU A 150 -12.47 -2.31 -0.32
N ASP A 151 -11.60 -3.00 0.44
CA ASP A 151 -10.22 -2.54 0.60
C ASP A 151 -9.39 -2.86 -0.63
N VAL A 152 -9.65 -3.99 -1.31
CA VAL A 152 -9.03 -4.30 -2.60
C VAL A 152 -9.44 -3.27 -3.65
N ILE A 153 -10.73 -2.89 -3.69
CA ILE A 153 -11.24 -1.82 -4.56
C ILE A 153 -10.46 -0.52 -4.31
N CYS A 154 -10.42 -0.06 -3.05
CA CYS A 154 -9.73 1.17 -2.68
C CYS A 154 -8.22 1.14 -3.02
N LEU A 155 -7.54 0.04 -2.69
CA LEU A 155 -6.11 -0.12 -2.95
C LEU A 155 -5.82 -0.18 -4.46
N CYS A 156 -6.70 -0.80 -5.26
CA CYS A 156 -6.54 -0.85 -6.71
C CYS A 156 -6.75 0.54 -7.33
N ALA A 157 -7.80 1.26 -6.94
CA ALA A 157 -8.03 2.63 -7.39
C ALA A 157 -6.83 3.53 -7.04
N GLU A 158 -6.28 3.42 -5.82
CA GLU A 158 -5.09 4.17 -5.40
C GLU A 158 -3.85 3.82 -6.24
N ALA A 159 -3.61 2.53 -6.50
CA ALA A 159 -2.49 2.08 -7.33
C ALA A 159 -2.57 2.64 -8.76
N VAL A 160 -3.77 2.66 -9.34
CA VAL A 160 -4.04 3.22 -10.67
C VAL A 160 -3.89 4.74 -10.68
N MET A 161 -4.39 5.45 -9.67
CA MET A 161 -4.20 6.90 -9.52
C MET A 161 -2.72 7.29 -9.40
N ASN A 162 -1.90 6.45 -8.76
CA ASN A 162 -0.46 6.67 -8.60
C ASN A 162 0.35 6.57 -9.91
N LEU A 163 -0.26 6.14 -11.02
CA LEU A 163 0.37 6.20 -12.36
C LEU A 163 0.49 7.64 -12.87
N THR A 164 -0.42 8.53 -12.45
CA THR A 164 -0.47 9.93 -12.87
C THR A 164 -0.72 10.86 -11.67
N PRO A 165 0.18 10.86 -10.67
CA PRO A 165 -0.02 11.62 -9.43
C PRO A 165 -0.09 13.11 -9.76
N TRP A 166 -1.08 13.80 -9.18
CA TRP A 166 -1.40 15.21 -9.42
C TRP A 166 -1.77 15.58 -10.87
N LYS A 167 -2.04 14.59 -11.74
CA LYS A 167 -2.37 14.79 -13.16
C LYS A 167 -3.68 14.12 -13.56
N LEU A 168 -4.59 13.90 -12.61
CA LEU A 168 -5.85 13.18 -12.86
C LEU A 168 -6.87 14.01 -13.67
N TRP A 169 -6.87 15.33 -13.51
CA TRP A 169 -7.86 16.21 -14.11
C TRP A 169 -7.21 17.33 -14.91
N ASP A 170 -7.79 17.65 -16.06
CA ASP A 170 -7.61 18.95 -16.68
C ASP A 170 -8.43 19.97 -15.88
N LEU A 171 -7.74 20.75 -15.05
CA LEU A 171 -8.38 21.73 -14.18
C LEU A 171 -9.01 22.92 -14.94
N GLN A 172 -8.55 23.19 -16.17
CA GLN A 172 -9.11 24.28 -16.97
C GLN A 172 -10.49 23.90 -17.52
N HIS A 173 -10.65 22.65 -17.96
CA HIS A 173 -11.88 22.19 -18.60
C HIS A 173 -12.78 21.36 -17.66
N GLY A 174 -12.28 20.93 -16.49
CA GLY A 174 -13.04 20.16 -15.52
C GLY A 174 -13.33 18.71 -15.97
N VAL A 175 -12.45 18.15 -16.80
CA VAL A 175 -12.57 16.79 -17.36
C VAL A 175 -11.35 15.94 -16.97
N PRO A 176 -11.46 14.60 -16.98
CA PRO A 176 -10.28 13.73 -16.87
C PRO A 176 -9.16 14.18 -17.81
N ALA A 177 -7.93 14.25 -17.29
CA ALA A 177 -6.79 14.62 -18.12
C ALA A 177 -6.50 13.53 -19.16
N THR A 178 -6.05 13.96 -20.35
CA THR A 178 -5.56 13.03 -21.37
C THR A 178 -4.40 12.21 -20.81
N ASP A 179 -4.41 10.90 -21.04
CA ASP A 179 -3.45 9.90 -20.53
C ASP A 179 -3.48 9.64 -19.00
N ALA A 180 -4.43 10.24 -18.27
CA ALA A 180 -4.68 9.90 -16.88
C ALA A 180 -5.58 8.67 -16.76
N CYS A 181 -5.37 7.88 -15.71
CA CYS A 181 -6.21 6.72 -15.41
C CYS A 181 -7.46 7.08 -14.59
N THR A 182 -7.95 8.31 -14.71
CA THR A 182 -9.05 8.84 -13.88
C THR A 182 -10.38 8.13 -14.16
N GLU A 183 -10.72 7.92 -15.45
CA GLU A 183 -11.94 7.20 -15.81
C GLU A 183 -11.91 5.74 -15.34
N GLU A 184 -10.73 5.12 -15.43
CA GLU A 184 -10.51 3.77 -14.92
C GLU A 184 -10.66 3.72 -13.40
N ALA A 185 -10.04 4.63 -12.66
CA ALA A 185 -10.17 4.71 -11.22
C ALA A 185 -11.63 4.92 -10.78
N ILE A 186 -12.41 5.72 -11.53
CA ILE A 186 -13.84 5.89 -11.29
C ILE A 186 -14.60 4.58 -11.55
N ALA A 187 -14.25 3.82 -12.60
CA ALA A 187 -14.93 2.56 -12.92
C ALA A 187 -14.65 1.43 -11.91
N ILE A 188 -13.54 1.51 -11.17
CA ILE A 188 -13.19 0.56 -10.11
C ILE A 188 -14.06 0.78 -8.85
N LEU A 189 -14.42 2.03 -8.55
CA LEU A 189 -15.16 2.47 -7.36
C LEU A 189 -16.69 2.28 -7.48
#